data_AF-A0AAW3CB80-F1
#
_entry.id   AF-A0AAW3CB80-F1
#
_cell.length_a   1.000
_cell.length_b   1.000
_cell.length_c   1.000
_cell.angle_alpha   90.00
_cell.angle_beta   90.00
_cell.angle_gamma   90.00
#
_symmetry.space_group_name_H-M   'P 1'
#
loop_
_entity.id
_entity.type
_entity.pdbx_description
1 polymer ?
#
loop_
_entity_poly.entity_id
_entity_poly.type
_entity_poly.pdbx_seq_one_letter_code
_entity_poly.pdbx_strand_id
1 'polypeptide(L)'
;MRIDPICTAIRVAPVLVLLIVHCSGGRWPTDADCAERVMRYGFSVDLFSEEPARVLTHLFVHISSAHLLSNAFSFAATLVEFGNMTDPAAPSAAARLSDTSHDGEGRRGATSGAAASFATQRMALEMCAILGEQSRLQACARSAGAFLVWAVGGAVGGLGCQMLYNGFALALRRERAARAAAAAAAVANPKHSAAPGSAGERILDSIGRGVKTLWQRAEVYSSNFAVSAQEVVNNEMLMCGASAGICALSGFSAACYGRPITAFCLAVPEALLLTADIVHLCVAQLAPKRDTPNSVAEAARRALQSAWRVRMPGQTVGHAAHVGGFVVGVGMGYCWLWLQRKRRWWRLHRMESRRRAAQLLLRPAIHTCVHRRSGL
;
A
#
# COMPACT_ATOMS: atom_id res chain seq x y z
N MET A 1 2.76 -32.79 -11.03
CA MET A 1 1.77 -31.99 -11.78
C MET A 1 2.49 -31.31 -12.94
N ARG A 2 1.97 -31.35 -14.17
CA ARG A 2 2.52 -30.57 -15.29
C ARG A 2 1.99 -29.14 -15.20
N ILE A 3 2.89 -28.15 -15.27
CA ILE A 3 2.52 -26.74 -15.39
C ILE A 3 2.00 -26.52 -16.81
N ASP A 4 0.77 -26.05 -16.97
CA ASP A 4 0.27 -25.64 -18.28
C ASP A 4 0.91 -24.28 -18.64
N PRO A 5 1.71 -24.21 -19.73
CA PRO A 5 2.36 -22.97 -20.14
C PRO A 5 1.34 -21.87 -20.48
N ILE A 6 0.15 -22.23 -20.96
CA ILE A 6 -0.91 -21.27 -21.32
C ILE A 6 -1.50 -20.65 -20.06
N CYS A 7 -1.80 -21.44 -19.03
CA CYS A 7 -2.27 -20.92 -17.74
C CYS A 7 -1.21 -20.01 -17.09
N THR A 8 0.07 -20.37 -17.21
CA THR A 8 1.18 -19.55 -16.72
C THR A 8 1.26 -18.22 -17.48
N ALA A 9 1.14 -18.24 -18.80
CA ALA A 9 1.12 -17.02 -19.62
C ALA A 9 -0.06 -16.10 -19.28
N ILE A 10 -1.26 -16.67 -19.09
CA ILE A 10 -2.45 -15.90 -18.67
C ILE A 10 -2.21 -15.24 -17.33
N ARG A 11 -1.61 -15.96 -16.36
CA ARG A 11 -1.35 -15.45 -15.02
C ARG A 11 -0.37 -14.28 -15.00
N VAL A 12 0.61 -14.28 -15.89
CA VAL A 12 1.62 -13.21 -15.99
C VAL A 12 1.17 -12.11 -16.97
N ALA A 13 0.01 -12.26 -17.63
CA ALA A 13 -0.51 -11.28 -18.57
C ALA A 13 -0.57 -9.84 -18.03
N PRO A 14 -0.93 -9.56 -16.75
CA PRO A 14 -0.88 -8.20 -16.22
C PRO A 14 0.52 -7.55 -16.30
N VAL A 15 1.58 -8.33 -16.09
CA VAL A 15 2.97 -7.85 -16.23
C VAL A 15 3.30 -7.58 -17.69
N LEU A 16 2.86 -8.46 -18.59
CA LEU A 16 3.04 -8.27 -20.03
C LEU A 16 2.32 -7.00 -20.52
N VAL A 17 1.12 -6.72 -20.02
CA VAL A 17 0.40 -5.48 -20.34
C VAL A 17 1.21 -4.24 -19.93
N LEU A 18 1.80 -4.23 -18.72
CA LEU A 18 2.67 -3.12 -18.30
C LEU A 18 3.87 -2.93 -19.22
N LEU A 19 4.53 -4.03 -19.61
CA LEU A 19 5.67 -3.98 -20.53
C LEU A 19 5.26 -3.50 -21.93
N ILE A 20 4.13 -3.96 -22.45
CA ILE A 20 3.59 -3.54 -23.75
C ILE A 20 3.26 -2.05 -23.74
N VAL A 21 2.58 -1.57 -22.69
CA VAL A 21 2.24 -0.15 -22.56
C VAL A 21 3.51 0.70 -22.41
N HIS A 22 4.52 0.21 -21.68
CA HIS A 22 5.81 0.88 -21.58
C HIS A 22 6.52 0.97 -22.95
N CYS A 23 6.42 -0.07 -23.77
CA CYS A 23 6.99 -0.13 -25.12
C CYS A 23 6.02 0.31 -26.22
N SER A 24 4.98 1.09 -25.91
CA SER A 24 3.91 1.47 -26.88
C SER A 24 4.41 2.17 -28.15
N GLY A 25 5.60 2.78 -28.11
CA GLY A 25 6.27 3.36 -29.28
C GLY A 25 7.05 2.35 -30.14
N GLY A 26 6.89 1.04 -29.91
CA GLY A 26 7.60 -0.02 -30.64
C GLY A 26 9.08 -0.19 -30.25
N ARG A 27 9.57 0.58 -29.28
CA ARG A 27 10.92 0.51 -28.74
C ARG A 27 10.91 0.64 -27.22
N TRP A 28 11.99 0.19 -26.59
CA TRP A 28 12.24 0.49 -25.18
C TRP A 28 12.49 2.01 -25.02
N PRO A 29 11.71 2.73 -24.19
CA PRO A 29 11.84 4.18 -24.05
C PRO A 29 13.12 4.55 -23.29
N THR A 30 13.67 5.74 -23.60
CA THR A 30 14.75 6.32 -22.79
C THR A 30 14.20 6.86 -21.46
N ASP A 31 15.06 7.13 -20.48
CA ASP A 31 14.62 7.76 -19.24
C ASP A 31 14.08 9.19 -19.47
N ALA A 32 14.55 9.88 -20.52
CA ALA A 32 13.97 11.16 -20.95
C ALA A 32 12.55 10.99 -21.51
N ASP A 33 12.32 9.97 -22.35
CA ASP A 33 10.98 9.62 -22.85
C ASP A 33 10.04 9.26 -21.69
N CYS A 34 10.57 8.57 -20.66
CA CYS A 34 9.81 8.22 -19.45
C CYS A 34 9.44 9.47 -18.63
N ALA A 35 10.39 10.38 -18.43
CA ALA A 35 10.15 11.64 -17.74
C ALA A 35 9.11 12.49 -18.48
N GLU A 36 9.18 12.59 -19.81
CA GLU A 36 8.18 13.30 -20.60
C GLU A 36 6.78 12.68 -20.47
N ARG A 37 6.68 11.35 -20.52
CA ARG A 37 5.40 10.65 -20.31
C ARG A 37 4.86 10.89 -18.91
N VAL A 38 5.72 10.92 -17.91
CA VAL A 38 5.37 11.29 -16.54
C VAL A 38 4.85 12.72 -16.49
N MET A 39 5.49 13.68 -17.14
CA MET A 39 5.00 15.06 -17.20
C MET A 39 3.65 15.20 -17.94
N ARG A 40 3.41 14.40 -18.98
CA ARG A 40 2.17 14.46 -19.79
C ARG A 40 0.99 13.68 -19.22
N TYR A 41 1.27 12.51 -18.64
CA TYR A 41 0.27 11.51 -18.23
C TYR A 41 0.39 11.11 -16.76
N GLY A 42 1.26 11.78 -16.01
CA GLY A 42 1.35 11.62 -14.57
C GLY A 42 0.11 12.17 -13.87
N PHE A 43 -0.04 11.81 -12.61
CA PHE A 43 -1.14 12.23 -11.78
C PHE A 43 -0.91 13.65 -11.26
N SER A 44 -1.86 14.53 -11.54
CA SER A 44 -2.02 15.82 -10.86
C SER A 44 -3.42 15.86 -10.24
N VAL A 45 -3.53 16.51 -9.08
CA VAL A 45 -4.81 16.69 -8.38
C VAL A 45 -5.80 17.48 -9.24
N ASP A 46 -5.31 18.50 -9.94
CA ASP A 46 -6.13 19.32 -10.84
C ASP A 46 -6.64 18.46 -12.00
N LEU A 47 -5.76 17.66 -12.59
CA LEU A 47 -6.09 16.73 -13.68
C LEU A 47 -7.12 15.66 -13.26
N PHE A 48 -7.05 15.19 -12.01
CA PHE A 48 -8.04 14.25 -11.47
C PHE A 48 -9.42 14.87 -11.30
N SER A 49 -9.47 16.14 -10.90
CA SER A 49 -10.72 16.86 -10.72
C SER A 49 -11.48 17.04 -12.04
N GLU A 50 -10.75 17.23 -13.15
CA GLU A 50 -11.32 17.39 -14.48
C GLU A 50 -11.61 16.04 -15.15
N GLU A 51 -10.66 15.10 -15.08
CA GLU A 51 -10.73 13.82 -15.79
C GLU A 51 -10.33 12.64 -14.90
N PRO A 52 -11.24 12.16 -14.02
CA PRO A 52 -10.92 11.12 -13.04
C PRO A 52 -10.48 9.78 -13.66
N ALA A 53 -10.88 9.53 -14.91
CA ALA A 53 -10.48 8.34 -15.66
C ALA A 53 -8.97 8.28 -15.96
N ARG A 54 -8.26 9.43 -15.99
CA ARG A 54 -6.80 9.48 -16.21
C ARG A 54 -5.99 8.87 -15.05
N VAL A 55 -6.62 8.59 -13.92
CA VAL A 55 -6.01 7.78 -12.86
C VAL A 55 -5.61 6.39 -13.36
N LEU A 56 -6.39 5.81 -14.28
CA LEU A 56 -6.05 4.51 -14.83
C LEU A 56 -4.81 4.59 -15.72
N THR A 57 -4.64 5.65 -16.51
CA THR A 57 -3.42 5.82 -17.32
C THR A 57 -2.19 5.99 -16.43
N HIS A 58 -2.34 6.68 -15.30
CA HIS A 58 -1.28 6.86 -14.32
C HIS A 58 -0.74 5.54 -13.75
N LEU A 59 -1.57 4.50 -13.63
CA LEU A 59 -1.14 3.17 -13.19
C LEU A 59 -0.11 2.52 -14.13
N PHE A 60 0.03 2.99 -15.37
CA PHE A 60 0.95 2.42 -16.35
C PHE A 60 2.20 3.28 -16.58
N VAL A 61 2.24 4.50 -16.06
CA VAL A 61 3.33 5.44 -16.31
C VAL A 61 4.43 5.23 -15.26
N HIS A 62 5.67 5.15 -15.72
CA HIS A 62 6.85 4.90 -14.90
C HIS A 62 7.92 5.94 -15.21
N ILE A 63 8.59 6.46 -14.18
CA ILE A 63 9.62 7.50 -14.30
C ILE A 63 10.92 7.01 -14.95
N SER A 64 11.20 5.72 -14.87
CA SER A 64 12.39 5.13 -15.49
C SER A 64 12.18 3.65 -15.81
N SER A 65 13.05 3.14 -16.66
CA SER A 65 13.09 1.71 -17.02
C SER A 65 13.40 0.82 -15.82
N ALA A 66 14.33 1.27 -14.96
CA ALA A 66 14.69 0.56 -13.73
C ALA A 66 13.50 0.46 -12.76
N HIS A 67 12.72 1.55 -12.65
CA HIS A 67 11.52 1.57 -11.82
C HIS A 67 10.44 0.62 -12.35
N LEU A 68 10.21 0.61 -13.66
CA LEU A 68 9.30 -0.36 -14.29
C LEU A 68 9.73 -1.79 -13.99
N LEU A 69 11.01 -2.13 -14.19
CA LEU A 69 11.50 -3.50 -13.98
C LEU A 69 11.30 -3.94 -12.53
N SER A 70 11.60 -3.06 -11.56
CA SER A 70 11.33 -3.32 -10.14
C SER A 70 9.84 -3.60 -9.88
N ASN A 71 8.95 -2.80 -10.46
CA ASN A 71 7.50 -3.02 -10.37
C ASN A 71 7.08 -4.32 -11.07
N ALA A 72 7.63 -4.65 -12.24
CA ALA A 72 7.33 -5.87 -12.97
C ALA A 72 7.71 -7.12 -12.16
N PHE A 73 8.89 -7.13 -11.53
CA PHE A 73 9.32 -8.24 -10.66
C PHE A 73 8.46 -8.35 -9.41
N SER A 74 8.16 -7.23 -8.73
CA SER A 74 7.27 -7.21 -7.57
C SER A 74 5.86 -7.66 -7.91
N PHE A 75 5.36 -7.29 -9.09
CA PHE A 75 4.06 -7.72 -9.57
C PHE A 75 4.05 -9.21 -9.93
N ALA A 76 5.10 -9.72 -10.59
CA ALA A 76 5.24 -11.14 -10.84
C ALA A 76 5.26 -11.95 -9.53
N ALA A 77 6.02 -11.51 -8.53
CA ALA A 77 6.09 -12.15 -7.22
C ALA A 77 4.72 -12.16 -6.50
N THR A 78 4.02 -11.04 -6.50
CA THR A 78 2.67 -10.95 -5.92
C THR A 78 1.64 -11.77 -6.68
N LEU A 79 1.72 -11.86 -8.01
CA LEU A 79 0.86 -12.74 -8.83
C LEU A 79 1.10 -14.22 -8.55
N VAL A 80 2.33 -14.62 -8.20
CA VAL A 80 2.65 -15.98 -7.74
C VAL A 80 1.98 -16.25 -6.40
N GLU A 81 1.92 -15.29 -5.48
CA GLU A 81 1.20 -15.46 -4.21
C GLU A 81 -0.32 -15.39 -4.36
N PHE A 82 -0.83 -14.54 -5.25
CA PHE A 82 -2.26 -14.38 -5.54
C PHE A 82 -2.80 -15.73 -6.01
N GLY A 83 -3.66 -16.36 -5.19
CA GLY A 83 -3.62 -17.81 -4.87
C GLY A 83 -4.97 -18.54 -4.90
N ASN A 84 -5.01 -19.88 -5.02
CA ASN A 84 -6.23 -20.61 -4.65
C ASN A 84 -6.40 -20.51 -3.13
N MET A 85 -7.64 -20.31 -2.66
CA MET A 85 -8.00 -20.44 -1.24
C MET A 85 -7.41 -21.74 -0.73
N THR A 86 -6.48 -21.68 0.22
CA THR A 86 -6.20 -22.83 1.05
C THR A 86 -7.50 -23.11 1.79
N ASP A 87 -8.12 -24.24 1.49
CA ASP A 87 -9.27 -24.70 2.24
C ASP A 87 -8.79 -24.82 3.70
N PRO A 88 -9.35 -24.06 4.67
CA PRO A 88 -8.89 -24.11 6.05
C PRO A 88 -9.09 -25.50 6.69
N ALA A 89 -9.81 -26.39 6.01
CA ALA A 89 -10.02 -27.79 6.36
C ALA A 89 -9.11 -28.78 5.62
N ALA A 90 -8.31 -28.34 4.63
CA ALA A 90 -7.38 -29.24 3.95
C ALA A 90 -6.11 -29.38 4.80
N PRO A 91 -5.76 -30.59 5.30
CA PRO A 91 -4.49 -30.80 5.93
C PRO A 91 -3.40 -30.33 4.98
N SER A 92 -2.49 -29.51 5.51
CA SER A 92 -1.32 -29.04 4.78
C SER A 92 -0.64 -30.23 4.11
N ALA A 93 -0.04 -30.03 2.93
CA ALA A 93 0.72 -31.10 2.29
C ALA A 93 1.79 -31.71 3.23
N ALA A 94 2.25 -30.93 4.21
CA ALA A 94 3.10 -31.36 5.32
C ALA A 94 2.42 -32.37 6.27
N ALA A 95 1.15 -32.18 6.62
CA ALA A 95 0.38 -33.13 7.44
C ALA A 95 0.11 -34.45 6.71
N ARG A 96 0.03 -34.43 5.37
CA ARG A 96 -0.08 -35.65 4.55
C ARG A 96 1.23 -36.40 4.40
N LEU A 97 2.37 -35.72 4.45
CA LEU A 97 3.69 -36.36 4.35
C LEU A 97 4.17 -36.95 5.69
N SER A 98 3.80 -36.33 6.81
CA SER A 98 4.08 -36.87 8.15
C SER A 98 3.36 -38.19 8.44
N ASP A 99 2.18 -38.39 7.87
CA ASP A 99 1.45 -39.66 7.97
C ASP A 99 2.12 -40.78 7.16
N THR A 100 2.79 -40.44 6.05
CA THR A 100 3.48 -41.44 5.21
C THR A 100 4.90 -41.77 5.68
N SER A 101 5.47 -41.05 6.65
CA SER A 101 6.84 -41.31 7.15
C SER A 101 6.89 -42.19 8.40
N HIS A 102 5.75 -42.69 8.89
CA HIS A 102 5.70 -43.46 10.13
C HIS A 102 5.92 -44.98 9.97
N ASP A 103 6.14 -45.47 8.75
CA ASP A 103 6.34 -46.91 8.44
C ASP A 103 7.78 -47.29 8.06
N GLY A 104 8.79 -46.55 8.52
CA GLY A 104 10.19 -46.74 8.11
C GLY A 104 11.20 -46.60 9.23
N GLU A 105 11.04 -47.37 10.31
CA GLU A 105 12.03 -47.48 11.37
C GLU A 105 13.28 -48.21 10.85
N GLY A 106 14.38 -47.50 10.60
CA GLY A 106 15.70 -48.12 10.45
C GLY A 106 16.65 -47.51 9.43
N ARG A 107 17.29 -46.37 9.75
CA ARG A 107 18.75 -46.19 9.62
C ARG A 107 19.16 -44.78 10.03
N ARG A 108 19.92 -44.70 11.13
CA ARG A 108 20.69 -43.51 11.53
C ARG A 108 21.84 -43.30 10.54
N GLY A 109 21.91 -42.11 9.95
CA GLY A 109 23.12 -41.61 9.28
C GLY A 109 22.89 -40.98 7.91
N ALA A 110 22.41 -39.72 7.86
CA ALA A 110 22.61 -38.74 6.77
C ALA A 110 21.77 -37.47 7.03
N THR A 111 22.17 -36.59 7.94
CA THR A 111 21.31 -35.50 8.45
C THR A 111 21.48 -34.11 7.83
N SER A 112 22.28 -33.91 6.76
CA SER A 112 22.30 -32.59 6.08
C SER A 112 21.73 -32.60 4.64
N GLY A 113 22.02 -33.65 3.85
CA GLY A 113 21.52 -33.75 2.46
C GLY A 113 20.02 -34.06 2.34
N ALA A 114 19.48 -34.88 3.24
CA ALA A 114 18.06 -35.26 3.23
C ALA A 114 17.14 -34.09 3.60
N ALA A 115 17.56 -33.20 4.50
CA ALA A 115 16.80 -32.02 4.90
C ALA A 115 16.73 -30.95 3.80
N ALA A 116 17.84 -30.73 3.07
CA ALA A 116 17.88 -29.84 1.91
C ALA A 116 17.06 -30.40 0.73
N SER A 117 17.11 -31.72 0.52
CA SER A 117 16.26 -32.43 -0.46
C SER A 117 14.78 -32.33 -0.11
N PHE A 118 14.42 -32.50 1.17
CA PHE A 118 13.04 -32.33 1.64
C PHE A 118 12.54 -30.89 1.50
N ALA A 119 13.37 -29.89 1.81
CA ALA A 119 13.01 -28.48 1.68
C ALA A 119 12.78 -28.09 0.21
N THR A 120 13.66 -28.54 -0.69
CA THR A 120 13.53 -28.30 -2.14
C THR A 120 12.34 -29.04 -2.75
N GLN A 121 12.07 -30.28 -2.33
CA GLN A 121 10.91 -31.05 -2.77
C GLN A 121 9.59 -30.48 -2.23
N ARG A 122 9.59 -29.97 -0.99
CA ARG A 122 8.47 -29.22 -0.40
C ARG A 122 8.21 -27.92 -1.15
N MET A 123 9.25 -27.14 -1.43
CA MET A 123 9.14 -25.90 -2.19
C MET A 123 8.64 -26.18 -3.61
N ALA A 124 9.11 -27.24 -4.26
CA ALA A 124 8.63 -27.64 -5.58
C ALA A 124 7.15 -28.07 -5.59
N LEU A 125 6.69 -28.78 -4.55
CA LEU A 125 5.29 -29.17 -4.39
C LEU A 125 4.39 -27.97 -4.06
N GLU A 126 4.83 -27.06 -3.20
CA GLU A 126 4.14 -25.80 -2.92
C GLU A 126 4.06 -24.94 -4.19
N MET A 127 5.15 -24.81 -4.96
CA MET A 127 5.15 -24.12 -6.25
C MET A 127 4.18 -24.79 -7.25
N CYS A 128 4.13 -26.12 -7.31
CA CYS A 128 3.18 -26.85 -8.16
C CYS A 128 1.73 -26.62 -7.72
N ALA A 129 1.45 -26.54 -6.41
CA ALA A 129 0.11 -26.24 -5.89
C ALA A 129 -0.27 -24.76 -6.08
N ILE A 130 0.72 -23.87 -6.07
CA ILE A 130 0.56 -22.44 -6.34
C ILE A 130 0.28 -22.20 -7.82
N LEU A 131 0.99 -22.88 -8.72
CA LEU A 131 0.94 -22.71 -10.19
C LEU A 131 -0.06 -23.63 -10.90
N GLY A 132 -0.52 -24.69 -10.24
CA GLY A 132 -1.43 -25.69 -10.80
C GLY A 132 -2.85 -25.16 -10.90
N GLU A 133 -3.18 -24.50 -12.02
CA GLU A 133 -4.56 -24.17 -12.37
C GLU A 133 -5.22 -25.34 -13.09
N GLN A 134 -6.45 -25.69 -12.66
CA GLN A 134 -7.18 -26.84 -13.21
C GLN A 134 -7.85 -26.52 -14.56
N SER A 135 -7.99 -25.24 -14.92
CA SER A 135 -8.56 -24.81 -16.21
C SER A 135 -8.13 -23.40 -16.63
N ARG A 136 -8.12 -23.14 -17.95
CA ARG A 136 -7.84 -21.82 -18.54
C ARG A 136 -8.84 -20.75 -18.13
N LEU A 137 -10.11 -21.11 -17.93
CA LEU A 137 -11.14 -20.17 -17.49
C LEU A 137 -10.86 -19.66 -16.07
N GLN A 138 -10.38 -20.55 -15.20
CA GLN A 138 -9.95 -20.17 -13.84
C GLN A 138 -8.73 -19.23 -13.89
N ALA A 139 -7.78 -19.50 -14.79
CA ALA A 139 -6.64 -18.62 -15.06
C ALA A 139 -7.08 -17.20 -15.44
N CYS A 140 -8.00 -17.10 -16.40
CA CYS A 140 -8.53 -15.82 -16.88
C CYS A 140 -9.27 -15.06 -15.78
N ALA A 141 -10.19 -15.72 -15.08
CA ALA A 141 -10.97 -15.09 -14.01
C ALA A 141 -10.07 -14.60 -12.87
N ARG A 142 -9.02 -15.36 -12.54
CA ARG A 142 -8.03 -14.98 -11.53
C ARG A 142 -7.20 -13.79 -11.96
N SER A 143 -6.69 -13.80 -13.19
CA SER A 143 -5.86 -12.72 -13.73
C SER A 143 -6.66 -11.42 -13.85
N ALA A 144 -7.93 -11.51 -14.27
CA ALA A 144 -8.85 -10.38 -14.25
C ALA A 144 -9.12 -9.87 -12.82
N GLY A 145 -9.31 -10.78 -11.85
CA GLY A 145 -9.46 -10.42 -10.44
C GLY A 145 -8.22 -9.73 -9.87
N ALA A 146 -7.03 -10.25 -10.17
CA ALA A 146 -5.76 -9.64 -9.76
C ALA A 146 -5.59 -8.24 -10.36
N PHE A 147 -5.88 -8.09 -11.65
CA PHE A 147 -5.85 -6.79 -12.33
C PHE A 147 -6.86 -5.81 -11.74
N LEU A 148 -8.06 -6.26 -11.38
CA LEU A 148 -9.08 -5.43 -10.72
C LEU A 148 -8.60 -4.95 -9.34
N VAL A 149 -8.04 -5.84 -8.52
CA VAL A 149 -7.47 -5.49 -7.21
C VAL A 149 -6.34 -4.49 -7.36
N TRP A 150 -5.42 -4.75 -8.31
CA TRP A 150 -4.31 -3.87 -8.61
C TRP A 150 -4.79 -2.47 -9.04
N ALA A 151 -5.74 -2.39 -9.97
CA ALA A 151 -6.24 -1.13 -10.50
C ALA A 151 -7.01 -0.32 -9.44
N VAL A 152 -7.97 -0.96 -8.74
CA VAL A 152 -8.78 -0.30 -7.72
C VAL A 152 -7.93 0.09 -6.52
N GLY A 153 -7.05 -0.79 -6.05
CA GLY A 153 -6.20 -0.52 -4.91
C GLY A 153 -5.12 0.53 -5.18
N GLY A 154 -4.54 0.53 -6.39
CA GLY A 154 -3.60 1.56 -6.82
C GLY A 154 -4.28 2.93 -6.97
N ALA A 155 -5.46 2.97 -7.58
CA ALA A 155 -6.24 4.19 -7.76
C ALA A 155 -6.76 4.76 -6.44
N VAL A 156 -7.52 3.96 -5.68
CA VAL A 156 -8.20 4.42 -4.46
C VAL A 156 -7.24 4.51 -3.28
N GLY A 157 -6.47 3.45 -3.04
CA GLY A 157 -5.56 3.38 -1.90
C GLY A 157 -4.30 4.21 -2.10
N GLY A 158 -3.67 4.08 -3.28
CA GLY A 158 -2.46 4.83 -3.62
C GLY A 158 -2.70 6.34 -3.59
N LEU A 159 -3.57 6.83 -4.47
CA LEU A 159 -3.82 8.27 -4.60
C LEU A 159 -4.54 8.84 -3.38
N GLY A 160 -5.53 8.12 -2.84
CA GLY A 160 -6.28 8.59 -1.67
C GLY A 160 -5.38 8.81 -0.45
N CYS A 161 -4.53 7.84 -0.11
CA CYS A 161 -3.62 8.00 1.04
C CYS A 161 -2.50 9.00 0.77
N GLN A 162 -2.02 9.10 -0.47
CA GLN A 162 -1.11 10.19 -0.86
C GLN A 162 -1.74 11.56 -0.61
N MET A 163 -2.98 11.79 -1.07
CA MET A 163 -3.68 13.06 -0.89
C MET A 163 -3.93 13.35 0.61
N LEU A 164 -4.28 12.34 1.40
CA LEU A 164 -4.46 12.49 2.84
C LEU A 164 -3.15 12.87 3.55
N TYR A 165 -2.05 12.17 3.24
CA TYR A 165 -0.74 12.49 3.79
C TYR A 165 -0.27 13.90 3.39
N ASN A 166 -0.44 14.26 2.12
CA ASN A 166 -0.12 15.58 1.60
C ASN A 166 -0.93 16.69 2.27
N GLY A 167 -2.24 16.47 2.46
CA GLY A 167 -3.11 17.40 3.19
C GLY A 167 -2.71 17.55 4.65
N PHE A 168 -2.38 16.44 5.32
CA PHE A 168 -1.89 16.44 6.69
C PHE A 168 -0.57 17.21 6.83
N ALA A 169 0.42 16.90 5.98
CA ALA A 169 1.71 17.57 5.98
C ALA A 169 1.58 19.07 5.71
N LEU A 170 0.73 19.46 4.76
CA LEU A 170 0.45 20.87 4.44
C LEU A 170 -0.21 21.59 5.62
N ALA A 171 -1.20 20.99 6.27
CA ALA A 171 -1.85 21.56 7.45
C ALA A 171 -0.84 21.79 8.58
N LEU A 172 0.02 20.81 8.86
CA LEU A 172 1.05 20.95 9.88
C LEU A 172 2.05 22.07 9.57
N ARG A 173 2.40 22.25 8.29
CA ARG A 173 3.31 23.32 7.85
C ARG A 173 2.68 24.70 7.96
N ARG A 174 1.41 24.85 7.58
CA ARG A 174 0.64 26.10 7.74
C ARG A 174 0.54 26.51 9.20
N GLU A 175 0.31 25.55 10.09
CA GLU A 175 0.28 25.82 11.53
C GLU A 175 1.65 26.30 12.06
N ARG A 176 2.76 25.71 11.61
CA ARG A 176 4.10 26.19 11.95
C ARG A 176 4.36 27.61 11.44
N ALA A 177 3.99 27.90 10.19
CA ALA A 177 4.12 29.23 9.62
C ALA A 177 3.32 30.28 10.42
N ALA A 178 2.09 29.94 10.82
CA ALA A 178 1.26 30.80 11.66
C ALA A 178 1.90 31.07 13.04
N ARG A 179 2.46 30.04 13.69
CA ARG A 179 3.17 30.19 14.97
C ARG A 179 4.44 31.03 14.84
N ALA A 180 5.21 30.84 13.77
CA ALA A 180 6.40 31.65 13.48
C ALA A 180 6.03 33.12 13.25
N ALA A 181 4.96 33.39 12.50
CA ALA A 181 4.46 34.74 12.27
C ALA A 181 3.99 35.41 13.58
N ALA A 182 3.26 34.68 14.43
CA ALA A 182 2.83 35.16 15.74
C ALA A 182 4.02 35.45 16.67
N ALA A 183 5.07 34.61 16.65
CA ALA A 183 6.28 34.83 17.44
C ALA A 183 7.09 36.05 16.95
N ALA A 184 7.18 36.26 15.63
CA ALA A 184 7.79 37.44 15.04
C ALA A 184 7.02 38.73 15.42
N ALA A 185 5.69 38.69 15.36
CA ALA A 185 4.84 39.81 15.77
C ALA A 185 4.98 40.15 17.26
N ALA A 186 5.13 39.14 18.13
CA ALA A 186 5.37 39.35 19.56
C ALA A 186 6.72 40.02 19.85
N VAL A 187 7.77 39.70 19.09
CA VAL A 187 9.10 40.34 19.22
C VAL A 187 9.11 41.76 18.65
N ALA A 188 8.30 42.03 17.62
CA ALA A 188 8.18 43.36 17.02
C ALA A 188 7.39 44.36 17.89
N ASN A 189 6.70 43.90 18.93
CA ASN A 189 5.86 44.76 19.77
C ASN A 189 6.69 45.41 20.89
N PRO A 190 6.96 46.72 20.85
CA PRO A 190 7.95 47.39 21.70
C PRO A 190 7.49 47.64 23.15
N LYS A 191 6.34 47.09 23.56
CA LYS A 191 5.74 47.35 24.89
C LYS A 191 6.49 46.69 26.06
N HIS A 192 7.56 45.95 25.81
CA HIS A 192 8.42 45.40 26.85
C HIS A 192 9.84 45.94 26.69
N SER A 193 10.30 46.59 27.77
CA SER A 193 11.69 46.99 28.05
C SER A 193 12.07 48.44 27.75
N ALA A 194 11.61 49.36 28.60
CA ALA A 194 12.53 50.36 29.16
C ALA A 194 13.12 49.76 30.45
N ALA A 195 14.13 48.89 30.31
CA ALA A 195 14.85 48.36 31.46
C ALA A 195 15.85 49.42 31.96
N PRO A 196 15.91 49.73 33.27
CA PRO A 196 16.93 50.59 33.84
C PRO A 196 18.25 49.81 33.85
N GLY A 197 19.22 50.22 33.03
CA GLY A 197 20.52 49.57 32.91
C GLY A 197 21.59 50.51 32.35
N SER A 198 22.85 50.14 32.55
CA SER A 198 24.01 50.90 32.09
C SER A 198 24.03 51.07 30.55
N ALA A 199 24.81 52.03 30.03
CA ALA A 199 24.90 52.25 28.58
C ALA A 199 25.38 51.00 27.81
N GLY A 200 26.27 50.19 28.40
CA GLY A 200 26.75 48.93 27.81
C GLY A 200 25.68 47.84 27.73
N GLU A 201 24.87 47.66 28.80
CA GLU A 201 23.76 46.70 28.81
C GLU A 201 22.68 47.06 27.77
N ARG A 202 22.41 48.36 27.57
CA ARG A 202 21.47 48.83 26.54
C ARG A 202 21.92 48.51 25.11
N ILE A 203 23.23 48.56 24.84
CA ILE A 203 23.79 48.22 23.51
C ILE A 203 23.70 46.70 23.28
N LEU A 204 24.11 45.89 24.25
CA LEU A 204 24.02 44.43 24.16
C LEU A 204 22.56 43.95 24.02
N ASP A 205 21.64 44.56 24.76
CA ASP A 205 20.20 44.29 24.63
C ASP A 205 19.66 44.69 23.25
N SER A 206 20.12 45.82 22.69
CA SER A 206 19.72 46.27 21.36
C SER A 206 20.19 45.30 20.28
N ILE A 207 21.45 44.84 20.36
CA ILE A 207 22.01 43.83 19.46
C ILE A 207 21.27 42.50 19.62
N GLY A 208 21.05 42.03 20.85
CA GLY A 208 20.30 40.81 21.14
C GLY A 208 18.88 40.83 20.58
N ARG A 209 18.17 41.96 20.69
CA ARG A 209 16.86 42.17 20.07
C ARG A 209 16.94 42.17 18.54
N GLY A 210 17.96 42.80 17.96
CA GLY A 210 18.21 42.80 16.51
C GLY A 210 18.41 41.39 15.97
N VAL A 211 19.27 40.59 16.62
CA VAL A 211 19.50 39.18 16.27
C VAL A 211 18.22 38.36 16.42
N LYS A 212 17.48 38.52 17.52
CA LYS A 212 16.21 37.82 17.75
C LYS A 212 15.16 38.16 16.67
N THR A 213 15.09 39.41 16.25
CA THR A 213 14.16 39.87 15.21
C THR A 213 14.52 39.31 13.84
N LEU A 214 15.81 39.33 13.48
CA LEU A 214 16.31 38.73 12.24
C LEU A 214 16.05 37.22 12.20
N TRP A 215 16.29 36.53 13.31
CA TRP A 215 16.01 35.09 13.43
C TRP A 215 14.53 34.77 13.22
N GLN A 216 13.63 35.48 13.91
CA GLN A 216 12.20 35.28 13.75
C GLN A 216 11.72 35.57 12.32
N ARG A 217 12.28 36.58 11.65
CA ARG A 217 12.00 36.84 10.23
C ARG A 217 12.48 35.71 9.34
N ALA A 218 13.69 35.21 9.56
CA ALA A 218 14.23 34.08 8.80
C ALA A 218 13.37 32.81 8.97
N GLU A 219 12.88 32.55 10.18
CA GLU A 219 11.97 31.44 10.47
C GLU A 219 10.62 31.59 9.75
N VAL A 220 10.06 32.80 9.70
CA VAL A 220 8.83 33.10 8.94
C VAL A 220 9.05 32.87 7.44
N TYR A 221 10.15 33.35 6.87
CA TYR A 221 10.46 33.11 5.45
C TYR A 221 10.65 31.63 5.14
N SER A 222 11.41 30.91 5.98
CA SER A 222 11.65 29.47 5.84
C SER A 222 10.35 28.66 5.91
N SER A 223 9.49 28.96 6.89
CA SER A 223 8.21 28.26 7.07
C SER A 223 7.22 28.56 5.95
N ASN A 224 7.13 29.81 5.48
CA ASN A 224 6.30 30.15 4.31
C ASN A 224 6.80 29.47 3.04
N PHE A 225 8.13 29.46 2.81
CA PHE A 225 8.71 28.73 1.68
C PHE A 225 8.38 27.23 1.75
N ALA A 226 8.44 26.61 2.94
CA ALA A 226 8.09 25.21 3.12
C ALA A 226 6.60 24.90 2.84
N VAL A 227 5.70 25.85 3.07
CA VAL A 227 4.28 25.76 2.70
C VAL A 227 4.16 25.81 1.18
N SER A 228 4.70 26.85 0.53
CA SER A 228 4.62 27.00 -0.93
C SER A 228 5.27 25.82 -1.66
N ALA A 229 6.42 25.34 -1.17
CA ALA A 229 7.06 24.14 -1.71
C ALA A 229 6.16 22.91 -1.57
N GLN A 230 5.46 22.73 -0.44
CA GLN A 230 4.52 21.61 -0.29
C GLN A 230 3.31 21.73 -1.21
N GLU A 231 2.81 22.94 -1.45
CA GLU A 231 1.67 23.17 -2.34
C GLU A 231 2.04 22.82 -3.79
N VAL A 232 3.21 23.26 -4.26
CA VAL A 232 3.74 22.87 -5.57
C VAL A 232 3.91 21.35 -5.64
N VAL A 233 4.50 20.76 -4.61
CA VAL A 233 4.70 19.31 -4.52
C VAL A 233 3.36 18.56 -4.51
N ASN A 234 2.33 19.05 -3.83
CA ASN A 234 1.02 18.41 -3.84
C ASN A 234 0.38 18.40 -5.23
N ASN A 235 0.63 19.44 -6.03
CA ASN A 235 0.09 19.58 -7.38
C ASN A 235 0.93 18.84 -8.44
N GLU A 236 2.25 18.77 -8.24
CA GLU A 236 3.23 18.26 -9.19
C GLU A 236 3.81 16.89 -8.80
N MET A 237 3.47 16.31 -7.65
CA MET A 237 4.04 15.03 -7.24
C MET A 237 3.41 13.86 -7.99
N LEU A 238 4.21 13.37 -8.92
CA LEU A 238 3.93 12.21 -9.74
C LEU A 238 4.42 10.97 -8.99
N MET A 239 3.49 10.15 -8.51
CA MET A 239 3.80 8.82 -7.99
C MET A 239 3.66 7.76 -9.09
N CYS A 240 3.97 6.51 -8.80
CA CYS A 240 3.61 5.43 -9.72
C CYS A 240 2.44 4.67 -9.12
N GLY A 241 1.27 4.80 -9.75
CA GLY A 241 0.09 4.06 -9.28
C GLY A 241 0.28 2.54 -9.36
N ALA A 242 1.19 2.04 -10.20
CA ALA A 242 1.48 0.62 -10.36
C ALA A 242 1.96 -0.02 -9.05
N SER A 243 2.92 0.62 -8.36
CA SER A 243 3.53 0.08 -7.14
C SER A 243 2.55 0.08 -5.96
N ALA A 244 1.70 1.11 -5.86
CA ALA A 244 0.58 1.11 -4.91
C ALA A 244 -0.43 -0.01 -5.22
N GLY A 245 -0.72 -0.27 -6.49
CA GLY A 245 -1.56 -1.40 -6.92
C GLY A 245 -0.95 -2.75 -6.56
N ILE A 246 0.37 -2.90 -6.67
CA ILE A 246 1.09 -4.13 -6.27
C ILE A 246 0.98 -4.34 -4.75
N CYS A 247 1.11 -3.26 -3.96
CA CYS A 247 0.89 -3.30 -2.52
C CYS A 247 -0.57 -3.68 -2.17
N ALA A 248 -1.55 -3.21 -2.94
CA ALA A 248 -2.92 -3.64 -2.78
C ALA A 248 -3.12 -5.13 -3.08
N LEU A 249 -2.46 -5.65 -4.11
CA LEU A 249 -2.52 -7.07 -4.46
C LEU A 249 -1.89 -7.96 -3.38
N SER A 250 -0.78 -7.52 -2.78
CA SER A 250 -0.15 -8.22 -1.66
C SER A 250 -1.04 -8.19 -0.41
N GLY A 251 -1.65 -7.04 -0.09
CA GLY A 251 -2.61 -6.90 1.00
C GLY A 251 -3.85 -7.78 0.83
N PHE A 252 -4.42 -7.82 -0.38
CA PHE A 252 -5.50 -8.74 -0.71
C PHE A 252 -5.07 -10.19 -0.54
N SER A 253 -3.87 -10.56 -1.00
CA SER A 253 -3.36 -11.93 -0.89
C SER A 253 -3.14 -12.36 0.56
N ALA A 254 -2.64 -11.47 1.40
CA ALA A 254 -2.49 -11.70 2.83
C ALA A 254 -3.85 -11.93 3.50
N ALA A 255 -4.82 -11.06 3.25
CA ALA A 255 -6.13 -11.14 3.89
C ALA A 255 -7.00 -12.29 3.35
N CYS A 256 -7.05 -12.45 2.03
CA CYS A 256 -7.93 -13.40 1.35
C CYS A 256 -7.36 -14.81 1.28
N TYR A 257 -6.05 -14.97 1.07
CA TYR A 257 -5.41 -16.27 0.84
C TYR A 257 -4.48 -16.71 1.96
N GLY A 258 -4.28 -15.89 3.00
CA GLY A 258 -3.38 -16.21 4.12
C GLY A 258 -1.91 -16.29 3.69
N ARG A 259 -1.51 -15.52 2.67
CA ARG A 259 -0.15 -15.50 2.11
C ARG A 259 0.48 -14.14 2.36
N PRO A 260 1.23 -13.97 3.47
CA PRO A 260 1.70 -12.65 3.89
C PRO A 260 3.13 -12.34 3.46
N ILE A 261 3.81 -13.19 2.68
CA ILE A 261 5.25 -13.04 2.41
C ILE A 261 5.51 -11.77 1.58
N THR A 262 4.86 -11.63 0.42
CA THR A 262 4.97 -10.39 -0.38
C THR A 262 4.44 -9.17 0.38
N ALA A 263 3.39 -9.33 1.18
CA ALA A 263 2.86 -8.27 2.03
C ALA A 263 3.92 -7.79 3.04
N PHE A 264 4.63 -8.71 3.68
CA PHE A 264 5.69 -8.37 4.63
C PHE A 264 6.85 -7.64 3.93
N CYS A 265 7.33 -8.18 2.81
CA CYS A 265 8.46 -7.60 2.07
C CYS A 265 8.14 -6.23 1.47
N LEU A 266 6.90 -6.00 1.03
CA LEU A 266 6.51 -4.75 0.36
C LEU A 266 5.93 -3.72 1.32
N ALA A 267 5.08 -4.10 2.27
CA ALA A 267 4.34 -3.12 3.09
C ALA A 267 5.08 -2.72 4.37
N VAL A 268 5.87 -3.61 4.99
CA VAL A 268 6.53 -3.31 6.28
C VAL A 268 7.59 -2.22 6.15
N PRO A 269 8.53 -2.27 5.17
CA PRO A 269 9.51 -1.19 5.02
C PRO A 269 8.85 0.16 4.79
N GLU A 270 7.82 0.18 3.95
CA GLU A 270 7.05 1.37 3.59
C GLU A 270 6.30 1.94 4.80
N ALA A 271 5.67 1.08 5.60
CA ALA A 271 4.97 1.48 6.82
C ALA A 271 5.94 2.03 7.88
N LEU A 272 7.12 1.42 8.04
CA LEU A 272 8.14 1.90 8.98
C LEU A 272 8.67 3.28 8.57
N LEU A 273 8.97 3.47 7.28
CA LEU A 273 9.46 4.75 6.75
C LEU A 273 8.39 5.83 6.86
N LEU A 274 7.13 5.52 6.51
CA LEU A 274 6.01 6.45 6.67
C LEU A 274 5.79 6.82 8.14
N THR A 275 5.83 5.85 9.05
CA THR A 275 5.63 6.10 10.48
C THR A 275 6.77 6.95 11.05
N ALA A 276 8.02 6.64 10.70
CA ALA A 276 9.17 7.42 11.11
C ALA A 276 9.04 8.88 10.65
N ASP A 277 8.58 9.10 9.41
CA ASP A 277 8.38 10.43 8.87
C ASP A 277 7.22 11.18 9.56
N ILE A 278 6.07 10.54 9.77
CA ILE A 278 4.95 11.13 10.52
C ILE A 278 5.38 11.49 11.95
N VAL A 279 6.10 10.60 12.63
CA VAL A 279 6.63 10.86 13.98
C VAL A 279 7.57 12.06 13.94
N HIS A 280 8.47 12.14 12.97
CA HIS A 280 9.36 13.29 12.81
C HIS A 280 8.59 14.59 12.53
N LEU A 281 7.55 14.56 11.70
CA LEU A 281 6.67 15.69 11.43
C LEU A 281 5.93 16.12 12.70
N CYS A 282 5.39 15.20 13.48
CA CYS A 282 4.71 15.52 14.74
C CYS A 282 5.69 16.03 15.81
N VAL A 283 6.85 15.40 15.97
CA VAL A 283 7.89 15.82 16.92
C VAL A 283 8.44 17.20 16.56
N ALA A 284 8.66 17.50 15.28
CA ALA A 284 9.07 18.84 14.87
C ALA A 284 7.98 19.91 15.09
N GLN A 285 6.71 19.51 15.32
CA GLN A 285 5.65 20.43 15.76
C GLN A 285 5.58 20.56 17.29
N LEU A 286 5.84 19.47 18.01
CA LEU A 286 5.76 19.37 19.47
C LEU A 286 7.06 19.75 20.18
N ALA A 287 8.17 19.91 19.44
CA ALA A 287 9.42 20.37 19.98
C ALA A 287 9.15 21.67 20.74
N PRO A 288 9.35 21.68 22.08
CA PRO A 288 9.07 22.87 22.87
C PRO A 288 9.90 24.03 22.32
N LYS A 289 9.42 25.27 22.54
CA LYS A 289 10.26 26.47 22.50
C LYS A 289 11.41 26.24 23.48
N ARG A 290 12.43 25.50 23.07
CA ARG A 290 13.58 25.20 23.91
C ARG A 290 14.41 26.46 23.82
N ASP A 291 14.38 27.22 24.90
CA ASP A 291 15.20 28.40 25.08
C ASP A 291 16.61 28.11 24.60
N THR A 292 17.09 29.02 23.73
CA THR A 292 18.47 29.17 23.26
C THR A 292 19.20 27.87 22.87
N PRO A 293 19.37 27.59 21.56
CA PRO A 293 20.35 26.58 21.16
C PRO A 293 21.74 26.99 21.65
N ASN A 294 22.39 26.14 22.44
CA ASN A 294 23.73 26.38 23.01
C ASN A 294 24.85 26.51 21.95
N SER A 295 24.53 26.40 20.66
CA SER A 295 25.42 26.85 19.60
C SER A 295 24.61 27.28 18.37
N VAL A 296 25.04 28.39 17.74
CA VAL A 296 24.53 28.86 16.44
C VAL A 296 24.67 27.77 15.36
N ALA A 297 25.69 26.91 15.51
CA ALA A 297 25.95 25.78 14.61
C ALA A 297 24.87 24.69 14.68
N GLU A 298 24.37 24.31 15.87
CA GLU A 298 23.27 23.34 15.99
C GLU A 298 21.94 23.90 15.52
N ALA A 299 21.71 25.20 15.74
CA ALA A 299 20.54 25.89 15.22
C ALA A 299 20.56 25.90 13.68
N ALA A 300 21.70 26.27 13.08
CA ALA A 300 21.92 26.24 11.65
C ALA A 300 21.81 24.81 11.08
N ARG A 301 22.29 23.79 11.79
CA ARG A 301 22.22 22.39 11.38
C ARG A 301 20.79 21.84 11.39
N ARG A 302 19.97 22.22 12.38
CA ARG A 302 18.53 21.87 12.41
C ARG A 302 17.76 22.64 11.34
N ALA A 303 18.06 23.92 11.13
CA ALA A 303 17.49 24.71 10.05
C ALA A 303 17.84 24.13 8.67
N LEU A 304 19.11 23.76 8.45
CA LEU A 304 19.59 23.06 7.25
C LEU A 304 18.94 21.69 7.09
N GLN A 305 18.83 20.86 8.14
CA GLN A 305 18.14 19.57 8.06
C GLN A 305 16.64 19.74 7.77
N SER A 306 15.99 20.77 8.31
CA SER A 306 14.60 21.09 8.01
C SER A 306 14.45 21.57 6.56
N ALA A 307 15.35 22.43 6.06
CA ALA A 307 15.38 22.90 4.68
C ALA A 307 15.75 21.80 3.67
N TRP A 308 16.59 20.83 4.06
CA TRP A 308 16.95 19.68 3.24
C TRP A 308 15.78 18.70 3.10
N ARG A 309 15.01 18.49 4.17
CA ARG A 309 13.76 17.71 4.12
C ARG A 309 12.64 18.43 3.35
N VAL A 310 12.58 19.76 3.42
CA VAL A 310 11.72 20.58 2.56
C VAL A 310 12.06 20.39 1.07
N ARG A 311 13.28 19.96 0.75
CA ARG A 311 13.78 19.78 -0.62
C ARG A 311 13.62 18.36 -1.19
N MET A 312 13.30 17.36 -0.36
CA MET A 312 13.11 15.95 -0.77
C MET A 312 11.72 15.36 -0.41
N PRO A 313 10.60 16.01 -0.73
CA PRO A 313 9.26 15.48 -0.45
C PRO A 313 8.87 14.27 -1.32
N GLY A 314 9.62 14.02 -2.40
CA GLY A 314 9.32 12.97 -3.37
C GLY A 314 9.31 11.53 -2.80
N GLN A 315 10.09 11.22 -1.77
CA GLN A 315 10.22 9.84 -1.28
C GLN A 315 9.12 9.44 -0.28
N THR A 316 8.66 10.35 0.58
CA THR A 316 7.73 10.01 1.68
C THR A 316 6.29 9.84 1.22
N VAL A 317 5.88 10.58 0.20
CA VAL A 317 4.55 10.45 -0.41
C VAL A 317 4.36 9.11 -1.11
N GLY A 318 5.44 8.52 -1.66
CA GLY A 318 5.42 7.18 -2.22
C GLY A 318 5.15 6.11 -1.18
N HIS A 319 5.75 6.24 0.01
CA HIS A 319 5.47 5.36 1.13
C HIS A 319 4.00 5.42 1.58
N ALA A 320 3.42 6.63 1.63
CA ALA A 320 2.00 6.82 1.94
C ALA A 320 1.09 6.13 0.92
N ALA A 321 1.42 6.24 -0.38
CA ALA A 321 0.67 5.57 -1.45
C ALA A 321 0.77 4.04 -1.36
N HIS A 322 1.96 3.49 -1.10
CA HIS A 322 2.15 2.04 -0.93
C HIS A 322 1.36 1.48 0.26
N VAL A 323 1.45 2.15 1.42
CA VAL A 323 0.70 1.78 2.63
C VAL A 323 -0.80 1.88 2.38
N GLY A 324 -1.25 2.94 1.71
CA GLY A 324 -2.66 3.12 1.35
C GLY A 324 -3.19 2.03 0.42
N GLY A 325 -2.42 1.71 -0.64
CA GLY A 325 -2.69 0.60 -1.53
C GLY A 325 -2.85 -0.70 -0.76
N PHE A 326 -1.89 -1.01 0.12
CA PHE A 326 -1.93 -2.20 0.98
C PHE A 326 -3.20 -2.26 1.85
N VAL A 327 -3.53 -1.18 2.56
CA VAL A 327 -4.72 -1.11 3.43
C VAL A 327 -6.00 -1.35 2.64
N VAL A 328 -6.15 -0.71 1.47
CA VAL A 328 -7.31 -0.93 0.60
C VAL A 328 -7.36 -2.38 0.11
N GLY A 329 -6.21 -2.96 -0.27
CA GLY A 329 -6.09 -4.37 -0.63
C GLY A 329 -6.58 -5.33 0.45
N VAL A 330 -6.14 -5.13 1.69
CA VAL A 330 -6.60 -5.89 2.87
C VAL A 330 -8.12 -5.75 3.03
N GLY A 331 -8.66 -4.53 2.93
CA GLY A 331 -10.09 -4.26 3.00
C GLY A 331 -10.89 -4.99 1.91
N MET A 332 -10.39 -4.98 0.67
CA MET A 332 -10.97 -5.73 -0.45
C MET A 332 -10.97 -7.24 -0.18
N GLY A 333 -9.89 -7.77 0.40
CA GLY A 333 -9.78 -9.18 0.77
C GLY A 333 -10.82 -9.62 1.81
N TYR A 334 -10.98 -8.84 2.89
CA TYR A 334 -12.00 -9.11 3.90
C TYR A 334 -13.43 -8.96 3.35
N CYS A 335 -13.67 -7.93 2.52
CA CYS A 335 -14.95 -7.74 1.86
C CYS A 335 -15.30 -8.95 0.98
N TRP A 336 -14.33 -9.47 0.23
CA TRP A 336 -14.50 -10.66 -0.60
C TRP A 336 -14.81 -11.91 0.24
N LEU A 337 -14.07 -12.15 1.33
CA LEU A 337 -14.34 -13.26 2.26
C LEU A 337 -15.76 -13.17 2.85
N TRP A 338 -16.19 -11.97 3.22
CA TRP A 338 -17.54 -11.74 3.72
C TRP A 338 -18.61 -12.06 2.67
N LEU A 339 -18.42 -11.58 1.43
CA LEU A 339 -19.31 -11.87 0.31
C LEU A 339 -19.39 -13.38 0.02
N GLN A 340 -18.28 -14.11 0.12
CA GLN A 340 -18.27 -15.55 -0.05
C GLN A 340 -19.04 -16.28 1.05
N ARG A 341 -18.85 -15.89 2.32
CA ARG A 341 -19.61 -16.45 3.45
C ARG A 341 -21.10 -16.23 3.28
N LYS A 342 -21.51 -15.00 2.92
CA LYS A 342 -22.92 -14.70 2.60
C LYS A 342 -23.42 -15.55 1.43
N ARG A 343 -22.72 -15.61 0.30
CA ARG A 343 -23.13 -16.43 -0.86
C ARG A 343 -23.26 -17.91 -0.51
N ARG A 344 -22.39 -18.45 0.35
CA ARG A 344 -22.49 -19.85 0.82
C ARG A 344 -23.73 -20.05 1.69
N TRP A 345 -23.95 -19.15 2.66
CA TRP A 345 -25.13 -19.17 3.52
C TRP A 345 -26.43 -19.06 2.72
N TRP A 346 -26.51 -18.13 1.77
CA TRP A 346 -27.66 -17.97 0.87
C TRP A 346 -27.92 -19.21 0.01
N ARG A 347 -26.86 -19.87 -0.49
CA ARG A 347 -27.01 -21.13 -1.25
C ARG A 347 -27.55 -22.26 -0.37
N LEU A 348 -27.05 -22.39 0.86
CA LEU A 348 -27.55 -23.38 1.81
C LEU A 348 -29.02 -23.14 2.13
N HIS A 349 -29.43 -21.90 2.42
CA HIS A 349 -30.83 -21.57 2.65
C HIS A 349 -31.73 -21.82 1.43
N ARG A 350 -31.26 -21.52 0.21
CA ARG A 350 -32.04 -21.85 -1.00
C ARG A 350 -32.18 -23.37 -1.18
N MET A 351 -31.13 -24.15 -0.93
CA MET A 351 -31.24 -25.62 -1.00
C MET A 351 -32.18 -26.16 0.06
N GLU A 352 -32.12 -25.64 1.29
CA GLU A 352 -33.02 -26.03 2.36
C GLU A 352 -34.47 -25.65 2.05
N SER A 353 -34.70 -24.46 1.51
CA SER A 353 -36.02 -24.01 1.06
C SER A 353 -36.56 -24.89 -0.08
N ARG A 354 -35.71 -25.27 -1.04
CA ARG A 354 -36.06 -26.22 -2.12
C ARG A 354 -36.35 -27.61 -1.59
N ARG A 355 -35.60 -28.10 -0.60
CA ARG A 355 -35.86 -29.39 0.06
C ARG A 355 -37.19 -29.38 0.81
N ARG A 356 -37.50 -28.32 1.55
CA ARG A 356 -38.79 -28.15 2.24
C ARG A 356 -39.96 -28.06 1.25
N ALA A 357 -39.79 -27.32 0.14
CA ALA A 357 -40.80 -27.27 -0.92
C ALA A 357 -41.02 -28.63 -1.61
N ALA A 358 -39.94 -29.38 -1.89
CA ALA A 358 -40.04 -30.72 -2.46
C ALA A 358 -40.73 -31.72 -1.51
N GLN A 359 -40.47 -31.64 -0.20
CA GLN A 359 -41.14 -32.46 0.81
C GLN A 359 -42.64 -32.18 0.92
N LEU A 360 -43.07 -30.93 0.69
CA LEU A 360 -44.49 -30.56 0.66
C LEU A 360 -45.20 -31.07 -0.61
N LEU A 361 -44.51 -31.09 -1.76
CA LEU A 361 -45.06 -31.59 -3.03
C LEU A 361 -45.18 -33.12 -3.09
N LEU A 362 -44.33 -33.86 -2.36
CA LEU A 362 -44.39 -35.33 -2.25
C LEU A 362 -45.44 -35.84 -1.24
N ARG A 363 -46.17 -34.96 -0.55
CA ARG A 363 -47.09 -35.29 0.53
C ARG A 363 -48.60 -35.43 0.19
N PRO A 364 -49.08 -35.51 -1.07
CA PRO A 364 -50.45 -35.93 -1.34
C PRO A 364 -50.50 -37.25 -2.12
N ALA A 365 -50.26 -38.39 -1.46
CA ALA A 365 -50.58 -39.71 -2.04
C ALA A 365 -50.79 -40.84 -1.03
N ILE A 366 -50.46 -40.67 0.25
CA ILE A 366 -50.45 -41.80 1.21
C ILE A 366 -51.73 -41.85 2.08
N HIS A 367 -52.64 -40.86 2.01
CA HIS A 367 -53.81 -40.80 2.89
C HIS A 367 -55.14 -41.32 2.32
N THR A 368 -55.19 -41.91 1.12
CA THR A 368 -56.48 -42.32 0.50
C THR A 368 -56.69 -43.82 0.28
N CYS A 369 -55.87 -44.71 0.85
CA CYS A 369 -56.05 -46.18 0.71
C CYS A 369 -56.18 -46.91 2.07
N VAL A 370 -57.09 -46.46 2.95
CA VAL A 370 -57.56 -47.28 4.07
C VAL A 370 -59.07 -47.09 4.23
N HIS A 371 -59.87 -47.64 3.31
CA HIS A 371 -61.27 -48.00 3.59
C HIS A 371 -61.87 -48.82 2.44
N ARG A 372 -61.63 -50.14 2.44
CA ARG A 372 -62.62 -51.15 2.00
C ARG A 372 -62.05 -52.57 2.12
N ARG A 373 -62.47 -53.31 3.15
CA ARG A 373 -62.92 -54.72 3.06
C ARG A 373 -63.01 -55.35 4.45
N SER A 374 -64.21 -55.42 4.99
CA SER A 374 -64.69 -56.55 5.79
C SER A 374 -66.21 -56.40 5.89
N GLY A 375 -66.94 -57.23 5.15
CA GLY A 375 -68.40 -57.19 5.08
C GLY A 375 -68.91 -58.04 3.93
N LEU A 376 -68.85 -59.37 4.17
CA LEU A 376 -69.68 -60.48 3.65
C LEU A 376 -68.86 -61.77 3.62
#